data_AF-A0A2R6HZX5-F1
#
_entry.id   AF-A0A2R6HZX5-F1
#
_cell.length_a   1.000
_cell.length_b   1.000
_cell.length_c   1.000
_cell.angle_alpha   90.00
_cell.angle_beta   90.00
_cell.angle_gamma   90.00
#
_symmetry.space_group_name_H-M   'P 1'
#
loop_
_entity.id
_entity.type
_entity.pdbx_description
1 polymer ?
#
loop_
_entity_poly.entity_id
_entity_poly.type
_entity_poly.pdbx_seq_one_letter_code
_entity_poly.pdbx_strand_id
1 'polypeptide(L)'
;MASDLPRQRFVLDTSLFITGEIREDDESLEDAVLRLLDLVVTARLELDISCYVPPSIHDELTTMLRDRDVDEEVFSRLDTWVVRKSPDRYGVTIPADIVYEFIDEMSGRVDRGLRVSEEALREVEQLDPEALAAEGDDYRTEADRILSRMRDKYRRALRQGVLDSREDFDLLVLARELDAGVVTEDRGIVSWADEFGLRYVRGGRFPTLLEEYLRATGDADDAGDATDG
;
A
#
# COMPACT_ATOMS: atom_id res chain seq x y z
N MET A 1 15.00 -36.60 2.29
CA MET A 1 15.22 -35.37 3.07
C MET A 1 14.86 -34.23 2.14
N ALA A 2 13.66 -33.68 2.28
CA ALA A 2 13.26 -32.50 1.49
C ALA A 2 14.29 -31.40 1.78
N SER A 3 14.90 -30.86 0.73
CA SER A 3 15.73 -29.67 0.89
C SER A 3 14.84 -28.58 1.49
N ASP A 4 15.20 -28.02 2.64
CA ASP A 4 14.51 -26.88 3.24
C ASP A 4 14.45 -25.76 2.20
N LEU A 5 13.32 -25.67 1.50
CA LEU A 5 13.03 -24.53 0.65
C LEU A 5 13.05 -23.30 1.56
N PRO A 6 13.76 -22.23 1.19
CA PRO A 6 13.83 -21.04 2.02
C PRO A 6 12.41 -20.52 2.29
N ARG A 7 12.10 -20.35 3.57
CA ARG A 7 10.78 -19.90 4.05
C ARG A 7 10.38 -18.62 3.31
N GLN A 8 9.33 -18.69 2.50
CA GLN A 8 8.83 -17.53 1.77
C GLN A 8 7.92 -16.69 2.67
N ARG A 9 8.08 -15.38 2.58
CA ARG A 9 7.31 -14.42 3.37
C ARG A 9 6.75 -13.37 2.44
N PHE A 10 5.53 -12.93 2.72
CA PHE A 10 4.87 -11.87 1.99
C PHE A 10 4.31 -10.82 2.96
N VAL A 11 4.39 -9.55 2.60
CA VAL A 11 3.68 -8.47 3.28
C VAL A 11 2.54 -8.03 2.37
N LEU A 12 1.33 -8.08 2.89
CA LEU A 12 0.10 -7.85 2.13
C LEU A 12 -0.38 -6.41 2.32
N ASP A 13 -0.74 -5.78 1.22
CA ASP A 13 -1.39 -4.47 1.20
C ASP A 13 -2.93 -4.62 1.22
N THR A 14 -3.66 -3.59 1.63
CA THR A 14 -5.13 -3.54 1.57
C THR A 14 -5.65 -3.76 0.14
N SER A 15 -4.93 -3.22 -0.86
CA SER A 15 -5.33 -3.29 -2.26
C SER A 15 -5.44 -4.72 -2.81
N LEU A 16 -4.68 -5.68 -2.27
CA LEU A 16 -4.81 -7.11 -2.59
C LEU A 16 -6.22 -7.63 -2.29
N PHE A 17 -6.80 -7.24 -1.16
CA PHE A 17 -8.08 -7.77 -0.70
C PHE A 17 -9.26 -7.06 -1.37
N ILE A 18 -9.09 -5.80 -1.77
CA ILE A 18 -10.18 -4.98 -2.31
C ILE A 18 -10.26 -5.04 -3.83
N THR A 19 -9.14 -5.36 -4.50
CA THR A 19 -9.07 -5.40 -5.97
C THR A 19 -10.11 -6.33 -6.58
N GLY A 20 -10.62 -5.94 -7.75
CA GLY A 20 -11.45 -6.82 -8.58
C GLY A 20 -10.63 -7.91 -9.27
N GLU A 21 -9.31 -7.75 -9.39
CA GLU A 21 -8.46 -8.67 -10.15
C GLU A 21 -8.34 -10.07 -9.55
N ILE A 22 -8.57 -10.22 -8.23
CA ILE A 22 -8.59 -11.52 -7.58
C ILE A 22 -9.93 -12.25 -7.72
N ARG A 23 -10.98 -11.57 -8.21
CA ARG A 23 -12.34 -12.10 -8.27
C ARG A 23 -12.56 -12.92 -9.54
N GLU A 24 -13.25 -14.04 -9.40
CA GLU A 24 -13.77 -14.82 -10.51
C GLU A 24 -15.08 -14.19 -11.05
N ASP A 25 -15.54 -14.67 -12.21
CA ASP A 25 -16.76 -14.15 -12.84
C ASP A 25 -17.96 -14.32 -11.88
N ASP A 26 -18.68 -13.22 -11.64
CA ASP A 26 -19.83 -13.11 -10.72
C ASP A 26 -19.53 -13.39 -9.23
N GLU A 27 -18.25 -13.45 -8.83
CA GLU A 27 -17.84 -13.66 -7.43
C GLU A 27 -18.00 -12.38 -6.57
N SER A 28 -18.50 -12.54 -5.35
CA SER A 28 -18.59 -11.44 -4.40
C SER A 28 -17.20 -11.08 -3.84
N LEU A 29 -17.08 -9.89 -3.22
CA LEU A 29 -15.84 -9.52 -2.52
C LEU A 29 -15.54 -10.49 -1.37
N GLU A 30 -16.57 -10.87 -0.62
CA GLU A 30 -16.45 -11.78 0.53
C GLU A 30 -15.94 -13.14 0.09
N ASP A 31 -16.55 -13.73 -0.93
CA ASP A 31 -16.15 -15.03 -1.47
C ASP A 31 -14.70 -15.01 -1.97
N ALA A 32 -14.31 -13.96 -2.70
CA ALA A 32 -12.94 -13.81 -3.20
C ALA A 32 -11.91 -13.70 -2.08
N VAL A 33 -12.23 -12.95 -1.00
CA VAL A 33 -11.36 -12.82 0.17
C VAL A 33 -11.27 -14.14 0.93
N LEU A 34 -12.39 -14.85 1.13
CA LEU A 34 -12.40 -16.17 1.78
C LEU A 34 -11.55 -17.17 1.01
N ARG A 35 -11.69 -17.24 -0.31
CA ARG A 35 -10.91 -18.10 -1.19
C ARG A 35 -9.42 -17.77 -1.14
N LEU A 36 -9.05 -16.48 -1.17
CA LEU A 36 -7.67 -16.05 -0.98
C LEU A 36 -7.13 -16.48 0.40
N LEU A 37 -7.90 -16.30 1.47
CA LEU A 37 -7.49 -16.71 2.81
C LEU A 37 -7.33 -18.23 2.92
N ASP A 38 -8.17 -19.02 2.26
CA ASP A 38 -8.01 -20.49 2.18
C ASP A 38 -6.72 -20.91 1.46
N LEU A 39 -6.34 -20.19 0.40
CA LEU A 39 -5.04 -20.39 -0.26
C LEU A 39 -3.89 -20.04 0.69
N VAL A 40 -4.00 -18.95 1.45
CA VAL A 40 -2.98 -18.57 2.45
C VAL A 40 -2.86 -19.62 3.56
N VAL A 41 -3.98 -20.19 4.03
CA VAL A 41 -4.01 -21.28 5.02
C VAL A 41 -3.26 -22.50 4.50
N THR A 42 -3.63 -22.96 3.31
CA THR A 42 -3.05 -24.15 2.68
C THR A 42 -1.55 -23.94 2.43
N ALA A 43 -1.18 -22.80 1.84
CA ALA A 43 0.23 -22.42 1.62
C ALA A 43 1.03 -22.31 2.93
N ARG A 44 0.42 -21.88 4.03
CA ARG A 44 1.06 -21.84 5.34
C ARG A 44 1.36 -23.22 5.88
N LEU A 45 0.42 -24.15 5.75
CA LEU A 45 0.51 -25.50 6.32
C LEU A 45 1.40 -26.43 5.48
N GLU A 46 1.35 -26.32 4.15
CA GLU A 46 2.06 -27.22 3.24
C GLU A 46 3.45 -26.70 2.85
N LEU A 47 3.59 -25.38 2.68
CA LEU A 47 4.79 -24.76 2.11
C LEU A 47 5.53 -23.84 3.07
N ASP A 48 5.04 -23.73 4.31
CA ASP A 48 5.56 -22.86 5.36
C ASP A 48 5.60 -21.36 4.94
N ILE A 49 4.75 -20.96 3.98
CA ILE A 49 4.62 -19.57 3.52
C ILE A 49 3.96 -18.71 4.60
N SER A 50 4.52 -17.56 4.92
CA SER A 50 3.97 -16.66 5.95
C SER A 50 3.53 -15.32 5.36
N CYS A 51 2.29 -14.93 5.64
CA CYS A 51 1.75 -13.63 5.23
C CYS A 51 1.68 -12.68 6.44
N TYR A 52 2.10 -11.43 6.23
CA TYR A 52 2.18 -10.40 7.25
C TYR A 52 1.45 -9.13 6.82
N VAL A 53 1.00 -8.35 7.79
CA VAL A 53 0.45 -7.01 7.60
C VAL A 53 0.93 -6.07 8.72
N PRO A 54 1.27 -4.81 8.42
CA PRO A 54 1.40 -3.78 9.45
C PRO A 54 0.05 -3.57 10.16
N PRO A 55 0.04 -3.25 11.47
CA PRO A 55 -1.21 -3.03 12.20
C PRO A 55 -2.09 -1.93 11.60
N SER A 56 -1.51 -0.83 11.11
CA SER A 56 -2.28 0.25 10.51
C SER A 56 -3.00 -0.16 9.21
N ILE A 57 -2.31 -0.95 8.37
CA ILE A 57 -2.88 -1.55 7.15
C ILE A 57 -3.98 -2.55 7.52
N HIS A 58 -3.79 -3.34 8.58
CA HIS A 58 -4.82 -4.26 9.08
C HIS A 58 -6.06 -3.53 9.59
N ASP A 59 -5.88 -2.45 10.36
CA ASP A 59 -6.98 -1.63 10.88
C ASP A 59 -7.77 -0.96 9.75
N GLU A 60 -7.06 -0.46 8.72
CA GLU A 60 -7.66 0.11 7.51
C GLU A 60 -8.45 -0.94 6.74
N LEU A 61 -7.85 -2.10 6.45
CA LEU A 61 -8.52 -3.21 5.77
C LEU A 61 -9.78 -3.65 6.53
N THR A 62 -9.66 -3.82 7.85
CA THR A 62 -10.77 -4.20 8.70
C THR A 62 -11.92 -3.19 8.61
N THR A 63 -11.60 -1.90 8.61
CA THR A 63 -12.60 -0.83 8.48
C THR A 63 -13.27 -0.89 7.11
N MET A 64 -12.48 -1.04 6.03
CA MET A 64 -12.99 -1.18 4.67
C MET A 64 -13.92 -2.38 4.49
N LEU A 65 -13.59 -3.54 5.08
CA LEU A 65 -14.43 -4.74 4.99
C LEU A 65 -15.73 -4.59 5.79
N ARG A 66 -15.68 -3.99 6.99
CA ARG A 66 -16.88 -3.72 7.80
C ARG A 66 -17.85 -2.76 7.11
N ASP A 67 -17.33 -1.71 6.49
CA ASP A 67 -18.14 -0.75 5.72
C ASP A 67 -18.85 -1.40 4.51
N ARG A 68 -18.42 -2.61 4.13
CA ARG A 68 -18.99 -3.40 3.03
C ARG A 68 -19.84 -4.58 3.50
N ASP A 69 -20.15 -4.66 4.80
CA ASP A 69 -21.04 -5.67 5.39
C ASP A 69 -20.57 -7.11 5.17
N VAL A 70 -19.25 -7.33 5.17
CA VAL A 70 -18.65 -8.66 5.03
C VAL A 70 -18.83 -9.47 6.33
N ASP A 71 -19.05 -10.78 6.22
CA ASP A 71 -19.28 -11.69 7.35
C ASP A 71 -18.10 -11.77 8.34
N GLU A 72 -18.42 -12.05 9.61
CA GLU A 72 -17.45 -12.17 10.70
C GLU A 72 -16.41 -13.28 10.46
N GLU A 73 -16.76 -14.31 9.68
CA GLU A 73 -15.85 -15.38 9.29
C GLU A 73 -14.58 -14.86 8.60
N VAL A 74 -14.70 -13.82 7.76
CA VAL A 74 -13.54 -13.22 7.08
C VAL A 74 -12.55 -12.65 8.08
N PHE A 75 -13.03 -11.91 9.09
CA PHE A 75 -12.18 -11.31 10.11
C PHE A 75 -11.51 -12.38 10.98
N SER A 76 -12.24 -13.43 11.34
CA SER A 76 -11.70 -14.58 12.08
C SER A 76 -10.52 -15.24 11.34
N ARG A 77 -10.69 -15.50 10.03
CA ARG A 77 -9.63 -16.09 9.19
C ARG A 77 -8.45 -15.13 9.01
N LEU A 78 -8.73 -13.86 8.72
CA LEU A 78 -7.70 -12.82 8.56
C LEU A 78 -6.84 -12.69 9.83
N ASP A 79 -7.45 -12.58 11.01
CA ASP A 79 -6.76 -12.42 12.29
C ASP A 79 -5.96 -13.66 12.70
N THR A 80 -6.35 -14.83 12.21
CA THR A 80 -5.68 -16.12 12.52
C THR A 80 -4.49 -16.38 11.60
N TRP A 81 -4.66 -16.15 10.29
CA TRP A 81 -3.72 -16.63 9.27
C TRP A 81 -2.82 -15.53 8.70
N VAL A 82 -3.17 -14.26 8.88
CA VAL A 82 -2.35 -13.12 8.47
C VAL A 82 -1.73 -12.47 9.70
N VAL A 83 -0.40 -12.51 9.78
CA VAL A 83 0.34 -12.11 10.97
C VAL A 83 0.47 -10.59 11.06
N ARG A 84 -0.17 -10.00 12.06
CA ARG A 84 0.04 -8.59 12.40
C ARG A 84 1.44 -8.38 12.99
N LYS A 85 2.27 -7.56 12.34
CA LYS A 85 3.61 -7.21 12.84
C LYS A 85 3.94 -5.76 12.50
N SER A 86 4.35 -5.00 13.51
CA SER A 86 4.94 -3.68 13.27
C SER A 86 6.37 -3.83 12.73
N PRO A 87 6.79 -2.96 11.80
CA PRO A 87 8.18 -2.91 11.37
C PRO A 87 9.12 -2.49 12.50
N ASP A 88 10.32 -3.04 12.52
CA ASP A 88 11.42 -2.55 13.34
C ASP A 88 11.96 -1.23 12.77
N ARG A 89 11.38 -0.14 13.24
CA ARG A 89 11.75 1.23 12.82
C ARG A 89 13.14 1.66 13.30
N TYR A 90 13.82 0.89 14.14
CA TYR A 90 15.11 1.25 14.70
C TYR A 90 16.26 0.40 14.14
N GLY A 91 16.01 -0.88 13.87
CA GLY A 91 17.02 -1.83 13.41
C GLY A 91 17.11 -2.01 11.90
N VAL A 92 16.09 -1.62 11.13
CA VAL A 92 16.10 -1.80 9.67
C VAL A 92 17.07 -0.85 9.00
N THR A 93 17.95 -1.41 8.16
CA THR A 93 18.85 -0.63 7.30
C THR A 93 18.12 -0.22 6.02
N ILE A 94 18.03 1.10 5.81
CA ILE A 94 17.42 1.71 4.62
C ILE A 94 18.54 2.14 3.66
N PRO A 95 18.44 1.86 2.34
CA PRO A 95 19.40 2.36 1.37
C PRO A 95 19.46 3.89 1.37
N ALA A 96 20.66 4.46 1.20
CA ALA A 96 20.83 5.91 1.19
C ALA A 96 20.10 6.60 0.03
N ASP A 97 19.98 5.93 -1.12
CA ASP A 97 19.26 6.45 -2.29
C ASP A 97 17.78 6.75 -1.99
N ILE A 98 17.11 5.91 -1.18
CA ILE A 98 15.74 6.20 -0.69
C ILE A 98 15.69 7.53 0.08
N VAL A 99 16.71 7.81 0.88
CA VAL A 99 16.78 9.06 1.64
C VAL A 99 17.04 10.24 0.71
N TYR A 100 17.86 10.08 -0.33
CA TYR A 100 18.06 11.10 -1.35
C TYR A 100 16.77 11.38 -2.14
N GLU A 101 16.04 10.35 -2.54
CA GLU A 101 14.76 10.50 -3.24
C GLU A 101 13.73 11.24 -2.37
N PHE A 102 13.66 10.92 -1.08
CA PHE A 102 12.83 11.67 -0.13
C PHE A 102 13.24 13.15 -0.04
N ILE A 103 14.55 13.44 0.01
CA ILE A 103 15.06 14.83 0.04
C ILE A 103 14.67 15.58 -1.25
N ASP A 104 14.84 14.95 -2.41
CA ASP A 104 14.52 15.54 -3.71
C ASP A 104 13.01 15.79 -3.83
N GLU A 105 12.19 14.84 -3.37
CA GLU A 105 10.74 14.98 -3.34
C GLU A 105 10.30 16.13 -2.43
N MET A 106 10.88 16.21 -1.22
CA MET A 106 10.59 17.30 -0.28
C MET A 106 11.00 18.66 -0.84
N SER A 107 12.15 18.74 -1.52
CA SER A 107 12.61 19.94 -2.21
C SER A 107 11.62 20.33 -3.31
N GLY A 108 11.18 19.36 -4.13
CA GLY A 108 10.17 19.58 -5.16
C GLY A 108 8.81 20.03 -4.63
N ARG A 109 8.38 19.52 -3.46
CA ARG A 109 7.16 19.96 -2.75
C ARG A 109 7.28 21.42 -2.32
N VAL A 110 8.42 21.80 -1.73
CA VAL A 110 8.71 23.20 -1.35
C VAL A 110 8.66 24.12 -2.58
N ASP A 111 9.29 23.73 -3.69
CA ASP A 111 9.29 24.51 -4.93
C ASP A 111 7.87 24.67 -5.52
N ARG A 112 7.05 23.61 -5.49
CA ARG A 112 5.63 23.70 -5.88
C ARG A 112 4.87 24.68 -4.98
N GLY A 113 5.08 24.62 -3.66
CA GLY A 113 4.48 25.55 -2.71
C GLY A 113 4.90 27.01 -2.95
N LEU A 114 6.18 27.24 -3.27
CA LEU A 114 6.68 28.56 -3.63
C LEU A 114 5.99 29.10 -4.88
N ARG A 115 5.90 28.29 -5.94
CA ARG A 115 5.18 28.68 -7.18
C ARG A 115 3.72 29.07 -6.92
N VAL A 116 3.00 28.30 -6.09
CA VAL A 116 1.62 28.65 -5.70
C VAL A 116 1.56 30.00 -4.98
N SER A 117 2.57 30.32 -4.16
CA SER A 117 2.65 31.60 -3.44
C SER A 117 2.94 32.75 -4.40
N GLU A 118 3.87 32.57 -5.34
CA GLU A 118 4.18 33.55 -6.37
C GLU A 118 2.99 33.84 -7.29
N GLU A 119 2.24 32.80 -7.71
CA GLU A 119 1.02 32.97 -8.50
C GLU A 119 -0.02 33.83 -7.78
N ALA A 120 -0.24 33.56 -6.49
CA ALA A 120 -1.17 34.36 -5.69
C ALA A 120 -0.71 35.82 -5.54
N LEU A 121 0.60 36.05 -5.38
CA LEU A 121 1.14 37.41 -5.32
C LEU A 121 0.91 38.15 -6.65
N ARG A 122 1.15 37.49 -7.80
CA ARG A 122 0.86 38.05 -9.12
C ARG A 122 -0.63 38.32 -9.33
N GLU A 123 -1.53 37.49 -8.79
CA GLU A 123 -2.98 37.75 -8.81
C GLU A 123 -3.33 39.01 -8.01
N VAL A 124 -2.73 39.20 -6.82
CA VAL A 124 -2.96 40.38 -5.98
C VAL A 124 -2.40 41.66 -6.63
N GLU A 125 -1.22 41.61 -7.25
CA GLU A 125 -0.62 42.75 -7.95
C GLU A 125 -1.47 43.27 -9.12
N GLN A 126 -2.34 42.43 -9.68
CA GLN A 126 -3.25 42.80 -10.77
C GLN A 126 -4.56 43.44 -10.28
N LEU A 127 -4.81 43.47 -8.97
CA LEU A 127 -6.01 44.09 -8.40
C LEU A 127 -5.87 45.61 -8.34
N ASP A 128 -6.98 46.31 -8.60
CA ASP A 128 -7.05 47.74 -8.34
C ASP A 128 -6.93 48.03 -6.83
N PRO A 129 -6.25 49.11 -6.41
CA PRO A 129 -6.08 49.48 -5.00
C PRO A 129 -7.38 49.61 -4.21
N GLU A 130 -8.48 49.98 -4.89
CA GLU A 130 -9.81 50.11 -4.29
C GLU A 130 -10.45 48.73 -4.03
N ALA A 131 -10.17 47.72 -4.87
CA ALA A 131 -10.64 46.35 -4.70
C ALA A 131 -9.96 45.61 -3.54
N LEU A 132 -8.78 46.08 -3.13
CA LEU A 132 -8.05 45.60 -1.94
C LEU A 132 -8.74 46.02 -0.63
N ALA A 133 -9.45 47.15 -0.62
CA ALA A 133 -10.11 47.69 0.56
C ALA A 133 -11.64 47.49 0.56
N ALA A 134 -12.22 47.17 -0.60
CA ALA A 134 -13.65 46.95 -0.74
C ALA A 134 -14.04 45.54 -0.23
N GLU A 135 -14.86 45.50 0.81
CA GLU A 135 -15.52 44.27 1.26
C GLU A 135 -16.62 43.87 0.27
N GLY A 136 -16.62 42.61 -0.18
CA GLY A 136 -17.74 42.05 -0.94
C GLY A 136 -18.91 41.64 -0.04
N ASP A 137 -19.98 41.11 -0.64
CA ASP A 137 -21.24 40.71 0.05
C ASP A 137 -21.07 39.72 1.23
N ASP A 138 -19.92 39.03 1.33
CA ASP A 138 -19.58 38.09 2.41
C ASP A 138 -18.50 38.64 3.37
N TYR A 139 -18.36 39.97 3.48
CA TYR A 139 -17.36 40.65 4.33
C TYR A 139 -15.90 40.24 4.06
N ARG A 140 -15.62 39.74 2.86
CA ARG A 140 -14.28 39.34 2.40
C ARG A 140 -13.87 40.21 1.23
N THR A 141 -12.64 40.69 1.26
CA THR A 141 -12.01 41.37 0.12
C THR A 141 -11.65 40.36 -0.97
N GLU A 142 -11.38 40.82 -2.19
CA GLU A 142 -10.88 39.94 -3.24
C GLU A 142 -9.51 39.34 -2.87
N ALA A 143 -8.68 40.10 -2.13
CA ALA A 143 -7.41 39.61 -1.58
C ALA A 143 -7.61 38.44 -0.60
N ASP A 144 -8.64 38.47 0.25
CA ASP A 144 -8.97 37.37 1.16
C ASP A 144 -9.37 36.10 0.40
N ARG A 145 -10.08 36.25 -0.73
CA ARG A 145 -10.46 35.13 -1.59
C ARG A 145 -9.22 34.52 -2.25
N ILE A 146 -8.32 35.34 -2.79
CA ILE A 146 -7.04 34.88 -3.34
C ILE A 146 -6.22 34.16 -2.27
N LEU A 147 -6.12 34.73 -1.06
CA LEU A 147 -5.40 34.12 0.06
C LEU A 147 -5.99 32.76 0.44
N SER A 148 -7.32 32.63 0.50
CA SER A 148 -7.96 31.34 0.80
C SER A 148 -7.65 30.31 -0.28
N ARG A 149 -7.80 30.66 -1.57
CA ARG A 149 -7.46 29.78 -2.70
C ARG A 149 -5.99 29.36 -2.68
N MET A 150 -5.09 30.31 -2.39
CA MET A 150 -3.65 30.09 -2.26
C MET A 150 -3.37 29.07 -1.15
N ARG A 151 -3.95 29.24 0.04
CA ARG A 151 -3.76 28.29 1.17
C ARG A 151 -4.22 26.88 0.81
N ASP A 152 -5.32 26.76 0.08
CA ASP A 152 -5.84 25.44 -0.33
C ASP A 152 -5.02 24.80 -1.45
N LYS A 153 -4.54 25.58 -2.41
CA LYS A 153 -3.59 25.10 -3.44
C LYS A 153 -2.25 24.71 -2.81
N TYR A 154 -1.74 25.51 -1.86
CA TYR A 154 -0.47 25.29 -1.18
C TYR A 154 -0.48 24.00 -0.37
N ARG A 155 -1.53 23.79 0.44
CA ARG A 155 -1.71 22.54 1.21
C ARG A 155 -1.76 21.32 0.30
N ARG A 156 -2.41 21.41 -0.86
CA ARG A 156 -2.46 20.32 -1.84
C ARG A 156 -1.08 20.08 -2.47
N ALA A 157 -0.39 21.13 -2.88
CA ALA A 157 0.95 21.05 -3.48
C ALA A 157 2.00 20.40 -2.56
N LEU A 158 1.91 20.63 -1.25
CA LEU A 158 2.80 20.00 -0.25
C LEU A 158 2.46 18.53 0.08
N ARG A 159 1.22 18.11 -0.17
CA ARG A 159 0.75 16.74 0.11
C ARG A 159 0.91 15.80 -1.07
N GLN A 160 1.06 16.34 -2.29
CA GLN A 160 1.17 15.55 -3.50
C GLN A 160 2.58 14.94 -3.62
N GLY A 161 2.66 13.60 -3.67
CA GLY A 161 3.88 12.83 -3.59
C GLY A 161 3.67 11.31 -3.61
N VAL A 162 4.72 10.50 -3.72
CA VAL A 162 4.63 9.03 -3.97
C VAL A 162 4.66 8.20 -2.68
N LEU A 163 5.33 8.67 -1.63
CA LEU A 163 5.22 8.15 -0.26
C LEU A 163 4.39 9.15 0.55
N ASP A 164 3.07 9.13 0.38
CA ASP A 164 2.17 10.09 1.02
C ASP A 164 1.56 9.58 2.33
N SER A 165 1.62 8.27 2.58
CA SER A 165 1.12 7.63 3.80
C SER A 165 2.24 7.02 4.66
N ARG A 166 2.01 6.97 5.97
CA ARG A 166 2.91 6.29 6.93
C ARG A 166 2.76 4.77 6.79
N GLU A 167 1.57 4.36 6.40
CA GLU A 167 1.10 3.00 6.24
C GLU A 167 1.89 2.27 5.14
N ASP A 168 2.04 2.89 3.97
CA ASP A 168 2.83 2.34 2.85
C ASP A 168 4.32 2.22 3.22
N PHE A 169 4.84 3.21 3.93
CA PHE A 169 6.21 3.16 4.44
C PHE A 169 6.40 2.01 5.44
N ASP A 170 5.49 1.86 6.41
CA ASP A 170 5.56 0.77 7.39
C ASP A 170 5.47 -0.60 6.70
N LEU A 171 4.70 -0.73 5.61
CA LEU A 171 4.62 -1.93 4.77
C LEU A 171 5.96 -2.26 4.09
N LEU A 172 6.59 -1.27 3.44
CA LEU A 172 7.89 -1.45 2.78
C LEU A 172 9.02 -1.76 3.77
N VAL A 173 9.04 -1.07 4.92
CA VAL A 173 10.03 -1.33 5.98
C VAL A 173 9.85 -2.73 6.57
N LEU A 174 8.61 -3.17 6.79
CA LEU A 174 8.34 -4.53 7.28
C LEU A 174 8.78 -5.58 6.25
N ALA A 175 8.54 -5.34 4.96
CA ALA A 175 8.99 -6.24 3.91
C ALA A 175 10.51 -6.35 3.87
N ARG A 176 11.21 -5.21 4.02
CA ARG A 176 12.67 -5.16 4.11
C ARG A 176 13.20 -5.88 5.34
N GLU A 177 12.57 -5.71 6.50
CA GLU A 177 12.94 -6.38 7.75
C GLU A 177 12.86 -7.91 7.62
N LEU A 178 11.81 -8.40 6.97
CA LEU A 178 11.49 -9.82 6.90
C LEU A 178 12.11 -10.54 5.69
N ASP A 179 12.78 -9.81 4.79
CA ASP A 179 13.17 -10.29 3.46
C ASP A 179 11.96 -10.86 2.67
N ALA A 180 10.83 -10.18 2.79
CA ALA A 180 9.53 -10.61 2.27
C ALA A 180 9.20 -9.93 0.93
N GLY A 181 8.38 -10.60 0.12
CA GLY A 181 7.79 -10.00 -1.06
C GLY A 181 6.60 -9.09 -0.70
N VAL A 182 6.48 -7.94 -1.33
CA VAL A 182 5.31 -7.06 -1.19
C VAL A 182 4.21 -7.52 -2.13
N VAL A 183 2.96 -7.60 -1.64
CA VAL A 183 1.80 -7.93 -2.48
C VAL A 183 0.84 -6.74 -2.52
N THR A 184 0.69 -6.12 -3.69
CA THR A 184 -0.08 -4.89 -3.85
C THR A 184 -0.55 -4.68 -5.30
N GLU A 185 -1.65 -3.96 -5.48
CA GLU A 185 -2.08 -3.39 -6.76
C GLU A 185 -1.69 -1.91 -6.93
N ASP A 186 -1.19 -1.28 -5.86
CA ASP A 186 -0.77 0.11 -5.87
C ASP A 186 0.55 0.29 -6.65
N ARG A 187 0.53 1.16 -7.66
CA ARG A 187 1.71 1.41 -8.51
C ARG A 187 2.79 2.22 -7.80
N GLY A 188 2.42 3.08 -6.86
CA GLY A 188 3.35 3.80 -6.00
C GLY A 188 4.12 2.84 -5.11
N ILE A 189 3.44 1.92 -4.43
CA ILE A 189 4.10 0.89 -3.60
C ILE A 189 5.01 0.00 -4.46
N VAL A 190 4.57 -0.41 -5.67
CA VAL A 190 5.43 -1.18 -6.60
C VAL A 190 6.70 -0.40 -6.95
N SER A 191 6.58 0.88 -7.30
CA SER A 191 7.73 1.74 -7.63
C SER A 191 8.72 1.80 -6.46
N TRP A 192 8.22 1.96 -5.23
CA TRP A 192 9.09 1.98 -4.06
C TRP A 192 9.67 0.60 -3.72
N ALA A 193 8.93 -0.49 -3.96
CA ALA A 193 9.49 -1.82 -3.81
C ALA A 193 10.70 -2.02 -4.72
N ASP A 194 10.65 -1.53 -5.96
CA ASP A 194 11.80 -1.51 -6.88
C ASP A 194 12.98 -0.71 -6.30
N GLU A 195 12.75 0.52 -5.82
CA GLU A 195 13.80 1.37 -5.23
C GLU A 195 14.43 0.75 -3.97
N PHE A 196 13.63 0.07 -3.13
CA PHE A 196 14.13 -0.66 -1.95
C PHE A 196 14.83 -1.98 -2.31
N GLY A 197 14.78 -2.41 -3.58
CA GLY A 197 15.26 -3.71 -4.04
C GLY A 197 14.49 -4.88 -3.42
N LEU A 198 13.19 -4.71 -3.22
CA LEU A 198 12.28 -5.72 -2.68
C LEU A 198 11.65 -6.54 -3.80
N ARG A 199 11.35 -7.81 -3.52
CA ARG A 199 10.46 -8.60 -4.37
C ARG A 199 9.05 -8.03 -4.25
N TYR A 200 8.29 -8.03 -5.35
CA TYR A 200 6.86 -7.73 -5.30
C TYR A 200 6.05 -8.62 -6.22
N VAL A 201 4.76 -8.73 -5.91
CA VAL A 201 3.76 -9.47 -6.67
C VAL A 201 2.53 -8.58 -6.80
N ARG A 202 1.99 -8.48 -8.02
CA ARG A 202 0.69 -7.83 -8.24
C ARG A 202 -0.39 -8.63 -7.51
N GLY A 203 -1.22 -7.98 -6.71
CA GLY A 203 -2.32 -8.60 -5.97
C GLY A 203 -3.17 -9.56 -6.80
N GLY A 204 -3.58 -9.20 -8.02
CA GLY A 204 -4.35 -10.06 -8.92
C GLY A 204 -3.62 -11.34 -9.36
N ARG A 205 -2.29 -11.39 -9.24
CA ARG A 205 -1.45 -12.55 -9.59
C ARG A 205 -1.09 -13.41 -8.37
N PHE A 206 -1.33 -12.90 -7.16
CA PHE A 206 -0.92 -13.58 -5.93
C PHE A 206 -1.68 -14.89 -5.68
N PRO A 207 -3.02 -14.99 -5.87
CA PRO A 207 -3.72 -16.28 -5.75
C PRO A 207 -3.13 -17.34 -6.68
N THR A 208 -2.95 -17.03 -7.96
CA THR A 208 -2.36 -17.93 -8.95
C THR A 208 -0.93 -18.34 -8.56
N LEU A 209 -0.14 -17.44 -8.01
CA LEU A 209 1.21 -17.78 -7.53
C LEU A 209 1.17 -18.83 -6.40
N LEU A 210 0.26 -18.68 -5.44
CA LEU A 210 0.09 -19.66 -4.36
C LEU A 210 -0.38 -21.02 -4.92
N GLU A 211 -1.35 -21.01 -5.83
CA GLU A 211 -1.85 -22.22 -6.49
C GLU A 211 -0.75 -22.98 -7.25
N GLU A 212 0.10 -22.28 -7.99
CA GLU A 212 1.21 -22.91 -8.71
C GLU A 212 2.26 -23.50 -7.76
N TYR A 213 2.56 -22.83 -6.64
CA TYR A 213 3.46 -23.39 -5.63
C TYR A 213 2.89 -24.64 -4.97
N LEU A 214 1.58 -24.64 -4.67
CA LEU A 214 0.89 -25.78 -4.10
C LEU A 214 0.86 -26.96 -5.07
N ARG A 215 0.52 -26.72 -6.35
CA ARG A 215 0.53 -27.74 -7.40
C ARG A 215 1.92 -28.38 -7.56
N ALA A 216 2.97 -27.56 -7.63
CA ALA A 216 4.33 -28.05 -7.79
C ALA A 216 4.80 -28.95 -6.63
N THR A 217 4.22 -28.79 -5.44
CA THR A 217 4.55 -29.59 -4.27
C THR A 217 3.72 -30.88 -4.22
N GLY A 218 2.44 -30.83 -4.59
CA GLY A 218 1.61 -32.01 -4.76
C GLY A 218 2.14 -32.99 -5.83
N ASP A 219 2.63 -32.46 -6.96
CA ASP A 219 3.25 -33.28 -8.02
C ASP A 219 4.57 -33.94 -7.56
N ALA A 220 5.29 -33.31 -6.61
CA ALA A 220 6.54 -33.84 -6.07
C ALA A 220 6.31 -35.02 -5.11
N ASP A 221 5.19 -35.01 -4.36
CA ASP A 221 4.81 -36.11 -3.48
C ASP A 221 4.31 -37.34 -4.28
N ASP A 222 3.55 -37.13 -5.36
CA ASP A 222 3.09 -38.23 -6.24
C ASP A 222 4.24 -38.89 -7.03
N ALA A 223 5.29 -38.15 -7.39
CA ALA A 223 6.46 -38.70 -8.08
C ALA A 223 7.36 -39.55 -7.17
N GLY A 224 7.31 -39.35 -5.85
CA GLY A 224 8.07 -40.12 -4.86
C GLY A 224 7.51 -41.52 -4.61
N ASP A 225 6.18 -41.67 -4.67
CA ASP A 225 5.49 -42.94 -4.39
C ASP A 225 5.58 -43.93 -5.57
N ALA A 226 5.81 -43.45 -6.79
CA ALA A 226 5.93 -44.28 -8.00
C ALA A 226 7.28 -45.02 -8.14
N THR A 227 8.22 -44.84 -7.21
CA THR A 227 9.58 -45.45 -7.29
C THR A 227 9.88 -46.54 -6.26
N ASP A 228 8.92 -46.92 -5.42
CA ASP A 228 9.06 -48.01 -4.44
C ASP A 228 8.13 -49.21 -4.73
N GLY A 229 8.01 -49.58 -6.01
CA GLY A 229 7.22 -50.72 -6.50
C GLY A 229 8.03 -51.77 -7.25
#